data_AF-A0A1C5D6A9-F1
#
_entry.id   AF-A0A1C5D6A9-F1
#
_cell.length_a   1.000
_cell.length_b   1.000
_cell.length_c   1.000
_cell.angle_alpha   90.00
_cell.angle_beta   90.00
_cell.angle_gamma   90.00
#
_symmetry.space_group_name_H-M   'P 1'
#
loop_
_entity.id
_entity.type
_entity.pdbx_description
1 polymer ?
#
loop_
_entity_poly.entity_id
_entity_poly.type
_entity_poly.pdbx_seq_one_letter_code
_entity_poly.pdbx_strand_id
1 'polypeptide(L)'
;MSEPNPYAEDAYKWGPPQQPGHQPTVADGQAYGYPNPGAAPAYGYPQPLPESATQPGPGYGYPQHGQPTMPGQYLPVPQGAPGQGGGVPVLSIGDITVMNDAIVTPSGSMPLKGAVWTATDMSRTEEKIPAHAIVLAIIFALFCLIGLLFLLMKEKRTTGFVQVTVTSGGRHHSTMIPAMGPHTFPAIMGQLNQARSMSI
;
A
#
# COMPACT_ATOMS: atom_id res chain seq x y z
N MET A 1 30.39 -37.18 -38.04
CA MET A 1 31.46 -36.23 -37.67
C MET A 1 30.77 -34.94 -37.32
N SER A 2 30.77 -34.55 -36.06
CA SER A 2 30.20 -33.28 -35.58
C SER A 2 31.34 -32.53 -34.91
N GLU A 3 31.75 -31.42 -35.51
CA GLU A 3 32.82 -30.58 -34.97
C GLU A 3 32.40 -29.97 -33.61
N PRO A 4 33.31 -29.87 -32.62
CA PRO A 4 33.04 -29.15 -31.38
C PRO A 4 32.89 -27.65 -31.67
N ASN A 5 31.83 -27.03 -31.14
CA ASN A 5 31.58 -25.60 -31.24
C ASN A 5 32.64 -24.81 -30.44
N PRO A 6 33.51 -24.01 -31.09
CA PRO A 6 34.67 -23.36 -30.46
C PRO A 6 34.33 -22.11 -29.63
N TYR A 7 33.04 -21.81 -29.42
CA TYR A 7 32.60 -20.58 -28.72
C TYR A 7 31.95 -20.84 -27.34
N ALA A 8 32.04 -22.05 -26.80
CA ALA A 8 31.44 -22.38 -25.49
C ALA A 8 32.23 -21.84 -24.29
N GLU A 9 33.49 -21.44 -24.49
CA GLU A 9 34.46 -21.32 -23.38
C GLU A 9 34.61 -19.88 -22.83
N ASP A 10 34.12 -18.86 -23.55
CA ASP A 10 34.37 -17.45 -23.21
C ASP A 10 33.20 -16.69 -22.55
N ALA A 11 32.02 -17.31 -22.41
CA ALA A 11 30.80 -16.59 -22.01
C ALA A 11 30.66 -16.32 -20.49
N TYR A 12 31.50 -16.89 -19.62
CA TYR A 12 31.29 -16.83 -18.16
C TYR A 12 32.32 -16.00 -17.39
N LYS A 13 33.17 -15.23 -18.08
CA LYS A 13 34.27 -14.50 -17.44
C LYS A 13 33.97 -13.01 -17.24
N TRP A 14 32.85 -12.68 -16.59
CA TRP A 14 32.63 -11.35 -16.02
C TRP A 14 32.03 -11.42 -14.62
N GLY A 15 32.89 -11.25 -13.62
CA GLY A 15 32.56 -11.18 -12.19
C GLY A 15 33.86 -11.15 -11.37
N PRO A 16 33.91 -10.47 -10.21
CA PRO A 16 35.13 -10.41 -9.40
C PRO A 16 35.56 -11.80 -8.91
N PRO A 17 36.87 -12.05 -8.71
CA PRO A 17 37.39 -13.38 -8.40
C PRO A 17 36.87 -13.89 -7.05
N GLN A 18 36.35 -15.12 -7.03
CA GLN A 18 35.98 -15.82 -5.80
C GLN A 18 37.26 -16.24 -5.06
N GLN A 19 37.44 -15.76 -3.82
CA GLN A 19 38.53 -16.20 -2.94
C GLN A 19 38.26 -17.62 -2.42
N PRO A 20 39.29 -18.50 -2.37
CA PRO A 20 39.19 -19.82 -1.73
C PRO A 20 38.88 -19.69 -0.23
N GLY A 21 37.78 -20.31 0.20
CA GLY A 21 37.30 -20.26 1.57
C GLY A 21 38.31 -20.81 2.57
N HIS A 22 38.74 -19.97 3.50
CA HIS A 22 39.40 -20.40 4.72
C HIS A 22 38.31 -20.89 5.69
N GLN A 23 38.45 -22.10 6.22
CA GLN A 23 37.61 -22.60 7.30
C GLN A 23 37.89 -21.77 8.57
N PRO A 24 36.90 -21.12 9.18
CA PRO A 24 37.10 -20.48 10.48
C PRO A 24 37.16 -21.56 11.55
N THR A 25 38.32 -21.67 12.18
CA THR A 25 38.49 -22.33 13.47
C THR A 25 37.51 -21.71 14.47
N VAL A 26 36.65 -22.53 15.06
CA VAL A 26 35.66 -22.07 16.04
C VAL A 26 36.36 -21.58 17.31
N ALA A 27 36.29 -20.28 17.55
CA ALA A 27 36.51 -19.67 18.85
C ALA A 27 35.17 -19.13 19.35
N ASP A 28 34.97 -19.34 20.64
CA ASP A 28 33.75 -19.25 21.43
C ASP A 28 32.82 -18.06 21.14
N GLY A 29 31.52 -18.37 21.05
CA GLY A 29 30.43 -17.40 21.23
C GLY A 29 29.94 -16.66 19.98
N GLN A 30 28.61 -16.70 19.78
CA GLN A 30 27.82 -15.92 18.80
C GLN A 30 27.63 -16.60 17.43
N ALA A 31 26.85 -17.68 17.42
CA ALA A 31 26.38 -18.33 16.20
C ALA A 31 25.31 -17.48 15.48
N TYR A 32 25.57 -17.20 14.21
CA TYR A 32 24.58 -16.88 13.19
C TYR A 32 23.69 -18.11 12.96
N GLY A 33 22.42 -18.04 13.36
CA GLY A 33 21.48 -19.16 13.35
C GLY A 33 20.58 -19.17 12.11
N TYR A 34 20.68 -20.25 11.34
CA TYR A 34 19.61 -20.82 10.52
C TYR A 34 18.25 -20.79 11.24
N PRO A 35 17.11 -20.69 10.51
CA PRO A 35 15.81 -20.88 11.14
C PRO A 35 15.69 -22.31 11.68
N ASN A 36 15.58 -22.41 13.00
CA ASN A 36 15.33 -23.64 13.74
C ASN A 36 13.94 -24.20 13.36
N PRO A 37 13.82 -25.45 12.86
CA PRO A 37 12.53 -26.09 12.62
C PRO A 37 11.89 -26.47 13.96
N GLY A 38 11.26 -25.48 14.62
CA GLY A 38 10.65 -25.65 15.94
C GLY A 38 10.46 -24.38 16.76
N ALA A 39 10.96 -23.21 16.30
CA ALA A 39 10.76 -21.94 17.00
C ALA A 39 9.55 -21.18 16.45
N ALA A 40 8.54 -20.96 17.29
CA ALA A 40 7.39 -20.12 16.96
C ALA A 40 7.81 -18.65 16.82
N PRO A 41 7.33 -17.92 15.80
CA PRO A 41 7.61 -16.50 15.68
C PRO A 41 6.88 -15.73 16.78
N ALA A 42 7.62 -15.07 17.66
CA ALA A 42 7.07 -14.15 18.65
C ALA A 42 6.64 -12.84 17.96
N TYR A 43 5.50 -12.88 17.28
CA TYR A 43 4.72 -11.68 16.98
C TYR A 43 4.03 -11.20 18.25
N GLY A 44 4.14 -9.90 18.53
CA GLY A 44 3.56 -9.25 19.70
C GLY A 44 2.08 -9.59 19.84
N TYR A 45 1.75 -10.19 20.99
CA TYR A 45 0.37 -10.52 21.34
C TYR A 45 -0.50 -9.26 21.44
N PRO A 46 -1.79 -9.33 21.05
CA PRO A 46 -2.77 -8.38 21.54
C PRO A 46 -2.88 -8.53 23.06
N GLN A 47 -2.80 -7.41 23.76
CA GLN A 47 -3.01 -7.32 25.20
C GLN A 47 -4.42 -7.88 25.54
N PRO A 48 -4.57 -8.80 26.52
CA PRO A 48 -5.88 -9.28 26.90
C PRO A 48 -6.71 -8.12 27.46
N LEU A 49 -7.89 -7.92 26.88
CA LEU A 49 -8.88 -6.96 27.37
C LEU A 49 -9.24 -7.32 28.82
N PRO A 50 -9.37 -6.34 29.74
CA PRO A 50 -9.80 -6.62 31.11
C PRO A 50 -11.18 -7.31 31.12
N GLU A 51 -11.38 -8.23 32.07
CA GLU A 51 -12.58 -9.07 32.26
C GLU A 51 -13.88 -8.28 32.52
N SER A 52 -13.85 -6.95 32.47
CA SER A 52 -15.03 -6.09 32.46
C SER A 52 -15.72 -6.01 31.09
N ALA A 53 -15.16 -6.62 30.02
CA ALA A 53 -15.74 -6.61 28.67
C ALA A 53 -16.72 -7.78 28.38
N THR A 54 -16.92 -8.72 29.30
CA THR A 54 -17.73 -9.95 29.07
C THR A 54 -19.14 -9.91 29.67
N GLN A 55 -19.62 -8.75 30.15
CA GLN A 55 -20.96 -8.66 30.72
C GLN A 55 -21.96 -8.08 29.70
N PRO A 56 -23.04 -8.80 29.33
CA PRO A 56 -24.11 -8.24 28.51
C PRO A 56 -24.88 -7.22 29.35
N GLY A 57 -24.54 -5.94 29.19
CA GLY A 57 -25.27 -4.83 29.78
C GLY A 57 -26.64 -4.65 29.12
N PRO A 58 -27.67 -4.20 29.86
CA PRO A 58 -28.99 -3.95 29.30
C PRO A 58 -28.91 -2.89 28.19
N GLY A 59 -29.51 -3.23 27.05
CA GLY A 59 -29.47 -2.44 25.83
C GLY A 59 -30.02 -1.03 26.03
N TYR A 60 -29.11 -0.06 26.01
CA TYR A 60 -29.44 1.34 25.80
C TYR A 60 -29.29 1.65 24.31
N GLY A 61 -30.42 1.86 23.64
CA GLY A 61 -30.50 2.23 22.24
C GLY A 61 -29.88 3.60 22.00
N TYR A 62 -28.96 3.68 21.04
CA TYR A 62 -28.53 4.96 20.50
C TYR A 62 -29.63 5.53 19.60
N PRO A 63 -29.98 6.82 19.71
CA PRO A 63 -30.85 7.47 18.74
C PRO A 63 -30.11 7.57 17.39
N GLN A 64 -30.66 6.87 16.41
CA GLN A 64 -30.33 6.97 15.00
C GLN A 64 -30.54 8.41 14.54
N HIS A 65 -29.45 9.15 14.38
CA HIS A 65 -29.46 10.48 13.78
C HIS A 65 -29.82 10.28 12.30
N GLY A 66 -31.06 10.63 11.96
CA GLY A 66 -31.58 10.55 10.61
C GLY A 66 -30.67 11.33 9.66
N GLN A 67 -30.17 10.65 8.64
CA GLN A 67 -29.61 11.32 7.48
C GLN A 67 -30.74 12.14 6.84
N PRO A 68 -30.53 13.43 6.55
CA PRO A 68 -31.50 14.21 5.79
C PRO A 68 -31.63 13.57 4.39
N THR A 69 -32.82 13.04 4.11
CA THR A 69 -33.22 12.57 2.80
C THR A 69 -33.29 13.79 1.86
N MET A 70 -32.22 14.02 1.11
CA MET A 70 -32.25 14.98 0.01
C MET A 70 -33.06 14.39 -1.15
N PRO A 71 -34.13 15.06 -1.62
CA PRO A 71 -34.92 14.58 -2.73
C PRO A 71 -34.24 14.96 -4.06
N GLY A 72 -33.84 13.93 -4.81
CA GLY A 72 -33.70 13.99 -6.27
C GLY A 72 -32.40 14.60 -6.81
N GLN A 73 -31.47 13.72 -7.21
CA GLN A 73 -31.03 13.59 -8.60
C GLN A 73 -30.45 12.18 -8.78
N TYR A 74 -31.16 11.35 -9.56
CA TYR A 74 -30.66 10.05 -10.01
C TYR A 74 -29.46 10.28 -10.92
N LEU A 75 -28.25 10.16 -10.37
CA LEU A 75 -27.08 9.89 -11.19
C LEU A 75 -27.06 8.40 -11.51
N PRO A 76 -27.11 7.99 -12.78
CA PRO A 76 -27.04 6.58 -13.15
C PRO A 76 -25.66 6.04 -12.79
N VAL A 77 -25.62 5.16 -11.79
CA VAL A 77 -24.48 4.26 -11.57
C VAL A 77 -24.34 3.44 -12.85
N PRO A 78 -23.17 3.41 -13.51
CA PRO A 78 -22.96 2.55 -14.68
C PRO A 78 -23.17 1.10 -14.28
N GLN A 79 -24.30 0.54 -14.73
CA GLN A 79 -24.67 -0.85 -14.52
C GLN A 79 -23.77 -1.73 -15.39
N GLY A 80 -22.66 -2.17 -14.82
CA GLY A 80 -21.76 -3.15 -15.43
C GLY A 80 -22.40 -4.55 -15.43
N ALA A 81 -22.68 -5.03 -16.65
CA ALA A 81 -22.84 -6.42 -17.10
C ALA A 81 -23.69 -7.42 -16.25
N PRO A 82 -24.72 -8.05 -16.85
CA PRO A 82 -25.48 -9.12 -16.19
C PRO A 82 -24.68 -10.43 -16.25
N GLY A 83 -24.00 -10.76 -15.15
CA GLY A 83 -23.39 -12.07 -14.97
C GLY A 83 -22.38 -12.08 -13.83
N GLN A 84 -22.73 -12.80 -12.77
CA GLN A 84 -21.85 -13.25 -11.67
C GLN A 84 -21.77 -12.33 -10.43
N GLY A 85 -22.62 -12.66 -9.43
CA GLY A 85 -22.39 -12.35 -8.02
C GLY A 85 -22.87 -10.98 -7.56
N GLY A 86 -24.17 -10.82 -7.33
CA GLY A 86 -24.75 -9.68 -6.63
C GLY A 86 -24.35 -9.66 -5.15
N GLY A 87 -23.13 -9.22 -4.87
CA GLY A 87 -22.64 -8.93 -3.52
C GLY A 87 -22.58 -7.43 -3.29
N VAL A 88 -22.83 -7.00 -2.05
CA VAL A 88 -22.61 -5.61 -1.62
C VAL A 88 -21.09 -5.32 -1.69
N PRO A 89 -20.65 -4.22 -2.32
CA PRO A 89 -19.25 -3.81 -2.29
C PRO A 89 -18.80 -3.55 -0.85
N VAL A 90 -17.75 -4.26 -0.41
CA VAL A 90 -17.18 -4.11 0.94
C VAL A 90 -16.12 -3.01 0.95
N LEU A 91 -15.32 -2.94 -0.10
CA LEU A 91 -14.23 -1.98 -0.25
C LEU A 91 -13.96 -1.73 -1.75
N SER A 92 -13.55 -0.51 -2.08
CA SER A 92 -13.06 -0.17 -3.41
C SER A 92 -11.67 0.45 -3.33
N ILE A 93 -10.76 -0.02 -4.19
CA ILE A 93 -9.37 0.41 -4.28
C ILE A 93 -9.11 0.81 -5.73
N GLY A 94 -9.20 2.10 -6.04
CA GLY A 94 -9.14 2.58 -7.42
C GLY A 94 -10.32 2.07 -8.26
N ASP A 95 -10.03 1.27 -9.28
CA ASP A 95 -11.00 0.58 -10.14
C ASP A 95 -11.29 -0.87 -9.70
N ILE A 96 -10.66 -1.35 -8.63
CA ILE A 96 -10.86 -2.68 -8.07
C ILE A 96 -11.97 -2.61 -7.03
N THR A 97 -12.98 -3.46 -7.16
CA THR A 97 -14.06 -3.59 -6.17
C THR A 97 -13.96 -4.94 -5.47
N VAL A 98 -13.84 -4.93 -4.15
CA VAL A 98 -13.85 -6.13 -3.31
C VAL A 98 -15.27 -6.37 -2.82
N MET A 99 -15.83 -7.52 -3.19
CA MET A 99 -17.10 -8.04 -2.69
C MET A 99 -16.83 -9.07 -1.59
N ASN A 100 -17.88 -9.69 -1.03
CA ASN A 100 -17.74 -10.68 0.04
C ASN A 100 -16.97 -11.95 -0.36
N ASP A 101 -17.06 -12.38 -1.63
CA ASP A 101 -16.46 -13.64 -2.11
C ASP A 101 -15.67 -13.49 -3.43
N ALA A 102 -15.75 -12.30 -4.06
CA ALA A 102 -15.12 -12.04 -5.34
C ALA A 102 -14.47 -10.65 -5.36
N ILE A 103 -13.50 -10.50 -6.24
CA ILE A 103 -12.87 -9.24 -6.60
C ILE A 103 -13.30 -8.94 -8.03
N VAL A 104 -13.92 -7.79 -8.25
CA VAL A 104 -14.35 -7.33 -9.57
C VAL A 104 -13.37 -6.28 -10.06
N THR A 105 -12.81 -6.53 -11.24
CA THR A 105 -11.95 -5.57 -11.95
C THR A 105 -12.48 -5.37 -13.37
N PRO A 106 -12.01 -4.34 -14.10
CA PRO A 106 -12.35 -4.16 -15.52
C PRO A 106 -11.99 -5.36 -16.40
N SER A 107 -11.00 -6.16 -15.98
CA SER A 107 -10.57 -7.39 -16.67
C SER A 107 -11.44 -8.62 -16.35
N GLY A 108 -12.47 -8.44 -15.51
CA GLY A 108 -13.40 -9.47 -15.05
C GLY A 108 -13.29 -9.76 -13.55
N SER A 109 -14.11 -10.68 -13.07
CA SER A 109 -14.08 -11.11 -11.67
C SER A 109 -13.01 -12.19 -11.42
N MET A 110 -12.44 -12.19 -10.21
CA MET A 110 -11.53 -13.22 -9.70
C MET A 110 -11.88 -13.59 -8.25
N PRO A 111 -11.56 -14.80 -7.77
CA PRO A 111 -11.95 -15.22 -6.41
C PRO A 111 -11.24 -14.35 -5.36
N LEU A 112 -11.95 -14.02 -4.27
CA LEU A 112 -11.32 -13.29 -3.16
C LEU A 112 -10.39 -14.19 -2.35
N LYS A 113 -10.75 -15.46 -2.18
CA LYS A 113 -9.96 -16.45 -1.46
C LYS A 113 -8.64 -16.73 -2.18
N GLY A 114 -7.54 -16.65 -1.44
CA GLY A 114 -6.18 -16.82 -1.97
C GLY A 114 -5.66 -15.63 -2.77
N ALA A 115 -6.36 -14.49 -2.76
CA ALA A 115 -5.87 -13.29 -3.44
C ALA A 115 -4.64 -12.71 -2.72
N VAL A 116 -3.61 -12.40 -3.50
CA VAL A 116 -2.38 -11.73 -3.03
C VAL A 116 -2.43 -10.26 -3.42
N TRP A 117 -2.28 -9.39 -2.44
CA TRP A 117 -2.36 -7.94 -2.60
C TRP A 117 -1.01 -7.27 -2.36
N THR A 118 -0.54 -6.48 -3.33
CA THR A 118 0.69 -5.70 -3.24
C THR A 118 0.42 -4.23 -3.55
N ALA A 119 1.15 -3.34 -2.88
CA ALA A 119 1.12 -1.90 -3.16
C ALA A 119 2.55 -1.35 -3.21
N THR A 120 2.80 -0.49 -4.19
CA THR A 120 4.10 0.15 -4.41
C THR A 120 3.90 1.65 -4.47
N ASP A 121 4.62 2.37 -3.60
CA ASP A 121 4.60 3.83 -3.58
C ASP A 121 5.54 4.39 -4.66
N MET A 122 4.98 5.11 -5.63
CA MET A 122 5.73 5.89 -6.62
C MET A 122 5.50 7.39 -6.42
N SER A 123 5.08 7.82 -5.22
CA SER A 123 4.90 9.22 -4.90
C SER A 123 6.22 9.89 -4.50
N ARG A 124 6.35 11.17 -4.85
CA ARG A 124 7.47 12.03 -4.46
C ARG A 124 6.92 13.27 -3.77
N THR A 125 7.51 13.59 -2.62
CA THR A 125 7.22 14.85 -1.92
C THR A 125 8.37 15.81 -2.15
N GLU A 126 8.07 16.95 -2.77
CA GLU A 126 9.02 18.01 -3.05
C GLU A 126 8.65 19.25 -2.22
N GLU A 127 9.67 19.96 -1.73
CA GLU A 127 9.50 21.23 -1.02
C GLU A 127 9.84 22.39 -1.95
N LYS A 128 8.87 23.29 -2.18
CA LYS A 128 9.03 24.45 -3.04
C LYS A 128 8.67 25.73 -2.29
N ILE A 129 9.41 26.81 -2.56
CA ILE A 129 9.05 28.14 -2.09
C ILE A 129 7.88 28.65 -2.96
N PRO A 130 6.73 28.99 -2.37
CA PRO A 130 5.56 29.45 -3.12
C PRO A 130 5.85 30.81 -3.78
N ALA A 131 5.35 31.03 -5.00
CA ALA A 131 5.60 32.28 -5.73
C ALA A 131 5.09 33.51 -4.96
N HIS A 132 3.96 33.37 -4.27
CA HIS A 132 3.39 34.41 -3.42
C HIS A 132 4.29 34.78 -2.24
N ALA A 133 5.04 33.83 -1.64
CA ALA A 133 6.03 34.15 -0.61
C ALA A 133 7.12 35.09 -1.15
N ILE A 134 7.59 34.81 -2.36
CA ILE A 134 8.63 35.62 -3.01
C ILE A 134 8.10 37.04 -3.29
N VAL A 135 6.87 37.16 -3.83
CA VAL A 135 6.25 38.46 -4.12
C VAL A 135 6.04 39.27 -2.83
N LEU A 136 5.49 38.66 -1.79
CA LEU A 136 5.29 39.32 -0.49
C LEU A 136 6.63 39.71 0.15
N ALA A 137 7.65 38.87 0.02
CA ALA A 137 8.98 39.18 0.50
C ALA A 137 9.54 40.46 -0.14
N ILE A 138 9.39 40.62 -1.45
CA ILE A 138 9.86 41.80 -2.19
C ILE A 138 9.10 43.07 -1.75
N ILE A 139 7.77 43.00 -1.60
CA ILE A 139 6.94 44.15 -1.22
C ILE A 139 7.25 44.61 0.21
N PHE A 140 7.38 43.67 1.15
CA PHE A 140 7.57 43.99 2.57
C PHE A 140 9.04 44.11 3.02
N ALA A 141 10.01 43.77 2.16
CA ALA A 141 11.43 43.90 2.47
C ALA A 141 11.81 45.34 2.86
N LEU A 142 11.29 46.33 2.13
CA LEU A 142 11.58 47.75 2.36
C LEU A 142 10.88 48.33 3.59
N PHE A 143 9.74 47.76 3.99
CA PHE A 143 8.93 48.33 5.06
C PHE A 143 9.29 47.81 6.46
N CYS A 144 9.96 46.64 6.59
CA CYS A 144 10.32 46.13 7.93
C CYS A 144 11.29 44.93 7.99
N LEU A 145 11.96 44.48 6.91
CA LEU A 145 12.67 43.17 6.86
C LEU A 145 11.80 41.92 7.17
N ILE A 146 10.56 42.09 7.63
CA ILE A 146 9.55 41.04 7.84
C ILE A 146 9.28 40.26 6.54
N GLY A 147 9.48 40.90 5.38
CA GLY A 147 9.47 40.24 4.07
C GLY A 147 10.33 38.97 4.00
N LEU A 148 11.47 38.94 4.72
CA LEU A 148 12.38 37.80 4.73
C LEU A 148 11.77 36.57 5.43
N LEU A 149 10.86 36.75 6.40
CA LEU A 149 10.13 35.65 7.04
C LEU A 149 9.31 34.86 6.01
N PHE A 150 8.76 35.54 4.99
CA PHE A 150 7.97 34.86 3.96
C PHE A 150 8.81 33.92 3.10
N LEU A 151 10.13 34.16 2.93
CA LEU A 151 11.01 33.21 2.22
C LEU A 151 11.22 31.90 2.99
N LEU A 152 10.99 31.88 4.31
CA LEU A 152 10.99 30.65 5.09
C LEU A 152 9.70 29.82 4.89
N MET A 153 8.65 30.41 4.29
CA MET A 153 7.43 29.67 3.95
C MET A 153 7.75 28.64 2.87
N LYS A 154 7.77 27.36 3.26
CA LYS A 154 7.91 26.23 2.33
C LYS A 154 6.57 25.54 2.15
N GLU A 155 6.25 25.27 0.90
CA GLU A 155 5.08 24.49 0.53
C GLU A 155 5.53 23.07 0.20
N LYS A 156 4.88 22.08 0.83
CA LYS A 156 5.08 20.67 0.51
C LYS A 156 4.09 20.27 -0.57
N ARG A 157 4.58 19.79 -1.70
CA ARG A 157 3.76 19.25 -2.78
C ARG A 157 4.09 17.78 -2.97
N THR A 158 3.08 16.93 -2.84
CA THR A 158 3.17 15.50 -3.14
C THR A 158 2.60 15.27 -4.53
N THR A 159 3.35 14.54 -5.35
CA THR A 159 2.96 14.16 -6.71
C THR A 159 3.29 12.69 -6.95
N GLY A 160 2.72 12.07 -7.97
CA GLY A 160 2.96 10.67 -8.32
C GLY A 160 1.75 9.77 -8.05
N PHE A 161 2.00 8.47 -7.98
CA PHE A 161 0.95 7.45 -7.92
C PHE A 161 1.32 6.33 -6.95
N VAL A 162 0.31 5.66 -6.41
CA VAL A 162 0.46 4.39 -5.70
C VAL A 162 -0.06 3.31 -6.62
N GLN A 163 0.81 2.37 -6.98
CA GLN A 163 0.43 1.22 -7.79
C GLN A 163 -0.08 0.12 -6.87
N VAL A 164 -1.31 -0.33 -7.07
CA VAL A 164 -1.92 -1.45 -6.35
C VAL A 164 -2.09 -2.60 -7.31
N THR A 165 -1.65 -3.79 -6.92
CA THR A 165 -1.76 -5.01 -7.72
C THR A 165 -2.43 -6.10 -6.91
N VAL A 166 -3.34 -6.82 -7.55
CA VAL A 166 -4.02 -8.00 -7.00
C VAL A 166 -3.81 -9.18 -7.92
N THR A 167 -3.48 -10.34 -7.34
CA THR A 167 -3.30 -11.59 -8.07
C THR A 167 -4.16 -12.67 -7.43
N SER A 168 -5.05 -13.29 -8.20
CA SER A 168 -5.92 -14.37 -7.73
C SER A 168 -6.37 -15.28 -8.86
N GLY A 169 -6.48 -16.60 -8.58
CA GLY A 169 -6.99 -17.57 -9.55
C GLY A 169 -6.26 -17.58 -10.90
N GLY A 170 -4.95 -17.31 -10.91
CA GLY A 170 -4.13 -17.21 -12.13
C GLY A 170 -4.28 -15.89 -12.91
N ARG A 171 -5.10 -14.95 -12.43
CA ARG A 171 -5.26 -13.61 -13.00
C ARG A 171 -4.53 -12.57 -12.14
N HIS A 172 -4.12 -11.47 -12.77
CA HIS A 172 -3.57 -10.32 -12.06
C HIS A 172 -4.19 -9.04 -12.63
N HIS A 173 -4.42 -8.05 -11.78
CA HIS A 173 -4.90 -6.72 -12.16
C HIS A 173 -4.11 -5.67 -11.39
N SER A 174 -3.75 -4.57 -12.05
CA SER A 174 -3.00 -3.47 -11.44
C SER A 174 -3.68 -2.14 -11.74
N THR A 175 -3.69 -1.27 -10.75
CA THR A 175 -4.30 0.06 -10.84
C THR A 175 -3.38 1.11 -10.23
N MET A 176 -3.47 2.33 -10.76
CA MET A 176 -2.66 3.47 -10.31
C MET A 176 -3.57 4.49 -9.64
N ILE A 177 -3.37 4.69 -8.35
CA ILE A 177 -4.13 5.65 -7.55
C ILE A 177 -3.30 6.93 -7.41
N PRO A 178 -3.81 8.11 -7.77
CA PRO A 178 -3.06 9.35 -7.65
C PRO A 178 -2.73 9.66 -6.19
N ALA A 179 -1.47 10.02 -5.92
CA ALA A 179 -1.03 10.42 -4.60
C ALA A 179 -1.44 11.87 -4.31
N MET A 180 -2.51 12.04 -3.54
CA MET A 180 -3.06 13.36 -3.18
C MET A 180 -2.28 14.05 -2.05
N GLY A 181 -1.37 13.32 -1.40
CA GLY A 181 -0.62 13.78 -0.23
C GLY A 181 0.15 12.65 0.45
N PRO A 182 0.98 12.95 1.45
CA PRO A 182 1.81 11.95 2.15
C PRO A 182 1.02 10.87 2.87
N HIS A 183 -0.25 11.14 3.21
CA HIS A 183 -1.14 10.20 3.88
C HIS A 183 -1.83 9.21 2.93
N THR A 184 -1.68 9.38 1.61
CA THR A 184 -2.36 8.54 0.62
C THR A 184 -1.89 7.09 0.70
N PHE A 185 -0.58 6.87 0.76
CA PHE A 185 -0.02 5.52 0.83
C PHE A 185 -0.42 4.78 2.13
N PRO A 186 -0.31 5.37 3.34
CA PRO A 186 -0.85 4.76 4.56
C PRO A 186 -2.33 4.41 4.50
N ALA A 187 -3.17 5.27 3.90
CA ALA A 187 -4.60 5.01 3.75
C ALA A 187 -4.86 3.79 2.84
N ILE A 188 -4.18 3.73 1.68
CA ILE A 188 -4.25 2.59 0.76
C ILE A 188 -3.75 1.32 1.43
N MET A 189 -2.68 1.41 2.24
CA MET A 189 -2.16 0.25 2.96
C MET A 189 -3.17 -0.29 3.99
N GLY A 190 -3.92 0.59 4.66
CA GLY A 190 -5.02 0.20 5.55
C GLY A 190 -6.13 -0.56 4.79
N GLN A 191 -6.54 -0.03 3.64
CA GLN A 191 -7.51 -0.69 2.75
C GLN A 191 -6.99 -2.05 2.26
N LEU A 192 -5.72 -2.14 1.87
CA LEU A 192 -5.09 -3.39 1.45
C LEU A 192 -5.07 -4.42 2.57
N ASN A 193 -4.78 -4.00 3.80
CA ASN A 193 -4.77 -4.91 4.95
C ASN A 193 -6.18 -5.46 5.23
N GLN A 194 -7.23 -4.66 5.05
CA GLN A 194 -8.60 -5.14 5.09
C GLN A 194 -8.91 -6.11 3.94
N ALA A 195 -8.46 -5.83 2.73
CA ALA A 195 -8.63 -6.76 1.60
C ALA A 195 -7.92 -8.11 1.83
N ARG A 196 -6.72 -8.06 2.42
CA ARG A 196 -5.94 -9.24 2.80
C ARG A 196 -6.61 -10.08 3.89
N SER A 197 -7.27 -9.45 4.86
CA SER A 197 -7.95 -10.21 5.91
C SER A 197 -9.17 -10.97 5.38
N MET A 198 -9.81 -10.47 4.31
CA MET A 198 -10.94 -11.15 3.66
C MET A 198 -10.50 -12.24 2.68
N SER A 199 -9.27 -12.17 2.16
CA SER A 199 -8.73 -13.13 1.19
C SER A 199 -8.22 -14.45 1.80
N ILE A 200 -8.20 -14.57 3.13
CA ILE A 200 -7.81 -15.79 3.85
C ILE A 200 -8.94 -16.82 3.79
#